data_AF-A0A7J9Y4Y9-F1
#
_entry.id   AF-A0A7J9Y4Y9-F1
#
_cell.length_a   1.000
_cell.length_b   1.000
_cell.length_c   1.000
_cell.angle_alpha   90.00
_cell.angle_beta   90.00
_cell.angle_gamma   90.00
#
_symmetry.space_group_name_H-M   'P 1'
#
loop_
_entity.id
_entity.type
_entity.pdbx_description
1 polymer ?
#
loop_
_entity_poly.entity_id
_entity_poly.type
_entity_poly.pdbx_seq_one_letter_code
_entity_poly.pdbx_strand_id
1 'polypeptide(L)'
;MLALTAVAFGLAWWLGLYLVARDPGKPVLRRAAYGLISYSLAVACHGLAAAAPAEARTALTALATVLVHLSGVAWAGVLLRLAPETADWRDRLDLWWRRAAAPLTVAVLVGAALMAAFGGPAGWTALASLLVVAQLATGFGVLLWSRRATRPAPVVGVLAAATLLFGLGLSGLLLPLGWLPDWLAVAGIGADLAILGLVVAVLDAFSEGETLRPDMWRSAITATAAATLFGGQIGFAMLISGGVSPLLAALLLGSVAAAIGVQVLANPLHRALDRLSLASSGLRAERAQLRDVSDALPRRDPGSRLADMDAEEFGRLTRRALSHYGDLGRLVTSPLTDLPLIEHRLARRDAAGQTALSPVERATELKALLLESITRLKPPDGEVGFSDEWRHYNALYFPYVLGLRPYSQRARHAGLDATARQALRWFQTHVPERTLHNWQNAAAKLVADDLWARSRQDA
;
A
#
# COMPACT_ATOMS: atom_id res chain seq x y z
N MET A 1 -7.78 -29.04 -12.92
CA MET A 1 -8.51 -27.79 -12.62
C MET A 1 -8.27 -27.30 -11.20
N LEU A 2 -8.64 -28.05 -10.16
CA LEU A 2 -8.49 -27.58 -8.77
C LEU A 2 -7.07 -27.12 -8.40
N ALA A 3 -6.03 -27.82 -8.86
CA ALA A 3 -4.64 -27.40 -8.62
C ALA A 3 -4.33 -26.02 -9.25
N LEU A 4 -4.77 -25.77 -10.49
CA LEU A 4 -4.62 -24.48 -11.16
C LEU A 4 -5.40 -23.38 -10.42
N THR A 5 -6.62 -23.70 -9.96
CA THR A 5 -7.42 -22.81 -9.12
C THR A 5 -6.68 -22.47 -7.82
N ALA A 6 -6.08 -23.44 -7.14
CA ALA A 6 -5.33 -23.23 -5.90
C ALA A 6 -4.09 -22.33 -6.12
N VAL A 7 -3.39 -22.49 -7.25
CA VAL A 7 -2.26 -21.62 -7.62
C VAL A 7 -2.73 -20.19 -7.91
N ALA A 8 -3.74 -20.01 -8.77
CA ALA A 8 -4.28 -18.70 -9.10
C ALA A 8 -4.86 -17.99 -7.87
N PHE A 9 -5.59 -18.74 -7.03
CA PHE A 9 -6.09 -18.29 -5.73
C PHE A 9 -4.95 -17.85 -4.82
N GLY A 10 -3.96 -18.73 -4.60
CA GLY A 10 -2.84 -18.47 -3.70
C GLY A 10 -2.03 -17.25 -4.11
N LEU A 11 -1.76 -17.09 -5.41
CA LEU A 11 -1.06 -15.92 -5.95
C LEU A 11 -1.84 -14.62 -5.71
N ALA A 12 -3.13 -14.60 -6.07
CA ALA A 12 -4.00 -13.44 -5.90
C ALA A 12 -4.18 -13.07 -4.41
N TRP A 13 -4.37 -14.08 -3.56
CA TRP A 13 -4.52 -13.95 -2.11
C TRP A 13 -3.25 -13.42 -1.46
N TRP A 14 -2.09 -14.01 -1.77
CA TRP A 14 -0.78 -13.56 -1.30
C TRP A 14 -0.53 -12.11 -1.69
N LEU A 15 -0.69 -11.77 -2.97
CA LEU A 15 -0.44 -10.43 -3.45
C LEU A 15 -1.39 -9.42 -2.81
N GLY A 16 -2.68 -9.76 -2.70
CA GLY A 16 -3.68 -8.92 -2.03
C GLY A 16 -3.31 -8.62 -0.58
N LEU A 17 -2.99 -9.66 0.20
CA LEU A 17 -2.56 -9.49 1.60
C LEU A 17 -1.24 -8.72 1.71
N TYR A 18 -0.29 -8.98 0.82
CA TYR A 18 1.02 -8.32 0.81
C TYR A 18 0.86 -6.81 0.60
N LEU A 19 0.01 -6.40 -0.35
CA LEU A 19 -0.26 -4.98 -0.60
C LEU A 19 -0.94 -4.28 0.59
N VAL A 20 -1.86 -4.95 1.32
CA VAL A 20 -2.44 -4.38 2.56
C VAL A 20 -1.39 -4.25 3.66
N ALA A 21 -0.57 -5.30 3.84
CA ALA A 21 0.44 -5.35 4.89
C ALA A 21 1.55 -4.33 4.69
N ARG A 22 1.90 -4.05 3.43
CA ARG A 22 2.98 -3.13 3.05
C ARG A 22 2.74 -1.71 3.52
N ASP A 23 1.62 -1.09 3.12
CA ASP A 23 1.25 0.23 3.62
C ASP A 23 -0.27 0.41 3.64
N PRO A 24 -0.94 0.18 4.80
CA PRO A 24 -2.38 0.38 4.93
C PRO A 24 -2.78 1.87 4.88
N GLY A 25 -1.83 2.81 4.92
CA GLY A 25 -2.09 4.23 4.76
C GLY A 25 -2.38 4.62 3.31
N LYS A 26 -1.81 3.89 2.34
CA LYS A 26 -1.89 4.24 0.91
C LYS A 26 -3.22 3.79 0.28
N PRO A 27 -4.05 4.73 -0.24
CA PRO A 27 -5.33 4.38 -0.86
C PRO A 27 -5.19 3.47 -2.09
N VAL A 28 -4.13 3.64 -2.89
CA VAL A 28 -3.85 2.84 -4.08
C VAL A 28 -3.64 1.37 -3.71
N LEU A 29 -2.73 1.11 -2.77
CA LEU A 29 -2.41 -0.26 -2.32
C LEU A 29 -3.62 -0.93 -1.69
N ARG A 30 -4.39 -0.21 -0.86
CA ARG A 30 -5.62 -0.74 -0.26
C ARG A 30 -6.64 -1.17 -1.30
N ARG A 31 -6.90 -0.35 -2.32
CA ARG A 31 -7.88 -0.66 -3.35
C ARG A 31 -7.42 -1.79 -4.26
N ALA A 32 -6.13 -1.79 -4.63
CA ALA A 32 -5.53 -2.89 -5.37
C ALA A 32 -5.67 -4.21 -4.60
N ALA A 33 -5.36 -4.16 -3.29
CA ALA A 33 -5.53 -5.30 -2.41
C ALA A 33 -6.98 -5.77 -2.27
N TYR A 34 -7.94 -4.87 -2.08
CA TYR A 34 -9.36 -5.24 -2.03
C TYR A 34 -9.80 -5.91 -3.33
N GLY A 35 -9.34 -5.40 -4.47
CA GLY A 35 -9.61 -6.02 -5.76
C GLY A 35 -9.03 -7.42 -5.87
N LEU A 36 -7.78 -7.62 -5.45
CA LEU A 36 -7.11 -8.93 -5.48
C LEU A 36 -7.71 -9.93 -4.49
N ILE A 37 -8.02 -9.50 -3.27
CA ILE A 37 -8.66 -10.35 -2.25
C ILE A 37 -10.05 -10.75 -2.75
N SER A 38 -10.85 -9.80 -3.24
CA SER A 38 -12.18 -10.10 -3.79
C SER A 38 -12.09 -11.06 -4.98
N TYR A 39 -11.17 -10.81 -5.90
CA TYR A 39 -10.92 -11.68 -7.04
C TYR A 39 -10.50 -13.10 -6.61
N SER A 40 -9.56 -13.22 -5.66
CA SER A 40 -9.11 -14.52 -5.16
C SER A 40 -10.25 -15.31 -4.53
N LEU A 41 -11.11 -14.65 -3.74
CA LEU A 41 -12.29 -15.28 -3.17
C LEU A 41 -13.29 -15.72 -4.26
N ALA A 42 -13.41 -14.98 -5.36
CA ALA A 42 -14.22 -15.40 -6.51
C ALA A 42 -13.67 -16.67 -7.16
N VAL A 43 -12.35 -16.74 -7.37
CA VAL A 43 -11.67 -17.94 -7.89
C VAL A 43 -11.89 -19.14 -6.96
N ALA A 44 -11.79 -18.94 -5.65
CA ALA A 44 -12.08 -19.97 -4.65
C ALA A 44 -13.55 -20.44 -4.73
N CYS A 45 -14.51 -19.51 -4.79
CA CYS A 45 -15.93 -19.84 -4.92
C CYS A 45 -16.22 -20.64 -6.19
N HIS A 46 -15.63 -20.25 -7.33
CA HIS A 46 -15.77 -20.96 -8.59
C HIS A 46 -15.17 -22.39 -8.52
N GLY A 47 -13.99 -22.52 -7.91
CA GLY A 47 -13.37 -23.84 -7.67
C GLY A 47 -14.20 -24.76 -6.78
N LEU A 48 -14.80 -24.20 -5.72
CA LEU A 48 -15.70 -24.94 -4.82
C LEU A 48 -17.01 -25.31 -5.50
N ALA A 49 -17.57 -24.43 -6.32
CA ALA A 49 -18.81 -24.67 -7.06
C ALA A 49 -18.71 -25.90 -7.97
N ALA A 50 -17.54 -26.13 -8.57
CA ALA A 50 -17.26 -27.28 -9.42
C ALA A 50 -17.33 -28.63 -8.68
N ALA A 51 -16.98 -28.65 -7.39
CA ALA A 51 -17.04 -29.86 -6.55
C ALA A 51 -18.32 -29.94 -5.69
N ALA A 52 -19.13 -28.87 -5.65
CA ALA A 52 -20.28 -28.75 -4.76
C ALA A 52 -21.56 -29.42 -5.30
N PRO A 53 -22.46 -29.86 -4.39
CA PRO A 53 -23.84 -30.23 -4.74
C PRO A 53 -24.60 -29.08 -5.41
N ALA A 54 -25.70 -29.40 -6.11
CA ALA A 54 -26.46 -28.42 -6.89
C ALA A 54 -26.92 -27.19 -6.09
N GLU A 55 -27.41 -27.40 -4.86
CA GLU A 55 -27.88 -26.33 -3.98
C GLU A 55 -26.77 -25.34 -3.60
N ALA A 56 -25.61 -25.86 -3.17
CA ALA A 56 -24.45 -25.06 -2.79
C ALA A 56 -23.78 -24.40 -4.01
N ARG A 57 -23.82 -25.06 -5.18
CA ARG A 57 -23.24 -24.54 -6.43
C ARG A 57 -23.88 -23.22 -6.86
N THR A 58 -25.20 -23.09 -6.76
CA THR A 58 -25.92 -21.86 -7.11
C THR A 58 -25.48 -20.69 -6.23
N ALA A 59 -25.42 -20.90 -4.91
CA ALA A 59 -24.98 -19.88 -3.96
C ALA A 59 -23.51 -19.48 -4.17
N LEU A 60 -22.63 -20.45 -4.38
CA LEU A 60 -21.20 -20.20 -4.66
C LEU A 60 -20.99 -19.45 -5.97
N THR A 61 -21.77 -19.75 -7.01
CA THR A 61 -21.69 -19.06 -8.31
C THR A 61 -22.19 -17.62 -8.22
N ALA A 62 -23.28 -17.39 -7.49
CA ALA A 62 -23.79 -16.05 -7.23
C ALA A 62 -22.77 -15.22 -6.42
N LEU A 63 -22.18 -15.81 -5.37
CA LEU A 63 -21.14 -15.17 -4.58
C LEU A 63 -19.89 -14.86 -5.41
N ALA A 64 -19.43 -15.80 -6.24
CA ALA A 64 -18.31 -15.58 -7.16
C ALA A 64 -18.60 -14.39 -8.10
N THR A 65 -19.81 -14.31 -8.63
CA THR A 65 -20.23 -13.20 -9.51
C THR A 65 -20.12 -11.86 -8.80
N VAL A 66 -20.64 -11.75 -7.57
CA VAL A 66 -20.53 -10.53 -6.76
C VAL A 66 -19.06 -10.17 -6.52
N LEU A 67 -18.24 -11.14 -6.14
CA LEU A 67 -16.82 -10.92 -5.82
C LEU A 67 -15.99 -10.46 -7.04
N VAL A 68 -16.29 -10.94 -8.25
CA VAL A 68 -15.64 -10.45 -9.49
C VAL A 68 -16.05 -9.00 -9.81
N HIS A 69 -17.31 -8.63 -9.59
CA HIS A 69 -17.73 -7.25 -9.80
C HIS A 69 -17.09 -6.31 -8.78
N LEU A 70 -16.99 -6.74 -7.52
CA LEU A 70 -16.31 -5.99 -6.47
C LEU A 70 -14.82 -5.78 -6.80
N SER A 71 -14.15 -6.75 -7.43
CA SER A 71 -12.77 -6.54 -7.87
C SER A 71 -12.68 -5.47 -8.96
N GLY A 72 -13.58 -5.48 -9.93
CA GLY A 72 -13.66 -4.45 -10.98
C GLY A 72 -13.93 -3.04 -10.40
N VAL A 73 -14.85 -2.92 -9.44
CA VAL A 73 -15.08 -1.64 -8.73
C VAL A 73 -13.81 -1.16 -8.03
N ALA A 74 -13.15 -2.04 -7.28
CA ALA A 74 -11.92 -1.69 -6.56
C ALA A 74 -10.80 -1.22 -7.51
N TRP A 75 -10.62 -1.90 -8.66
CA TRP A 75 -9.63 -1.54 -9.67
C TRP A 75 -9.96 -0.23 -10.39
N ALA A 76 -11.23 0.09 -10.63
CA ALA A 76 -11.60 1.42 -11.13
C ALA A 76 -11.13 2.53 -10.16
N GLY A 77 -11.28 2.29 -8.85
CA GLY A 77 -10.74 3.17 -7.82
C GLY A 77 -9.21 3.26 -7.82
N VAL A 78 -8.49 2.21 -8.23
CA VAL A 78 -7.03 2.26 -8.42
C VAL A 78 -6.68 3.16 -9.60
N LEU A 79 -7.34 2.96 -10.75
CA LEU A 79 -7.10 3.74 -11.98
C LEU A 79 -7.25 5.25 -11.74
N LEU A 80 -8.29 5.67 -11.01
CA LEU A 80 -8.49 7.08 -10.64
C LEU A 80 -7.35 7.64 -9.78
N ARG A 81 -6.74 6.80 -8.93
CA ARG A 81 -5.61 7.22 -8.08
C ARG A 81 -4.25 7.06 -8.75
N LEU A 82 -4.16 6.48 -9.95
CA LEU A 82 -2.94 6.48 -10.75
C LEU A 82 -2.78 7.76 -11.59
N ALA A 83 -3.83 8.59 -11.69
CA ALA A 83 -3.76 9.91 -12.30
C ALA A 83 -2.71 10.83 -11.60
N PRO A 84 -2.16 11.86 -12.28
CA PRO A 84 -1.17 12.79 -11.71
C PRO A 84 -1.57 13.35 -10.34
N GLU A 85 -0.62 13.47 -9.41
CA GLU A 85 -0.85 14.10 -8.09
C GLU A 85 -1.11 15.61 -8.18
N THR A 86 -0.63 16.25 -9.25
CA THR A 86 -0.79 17.70 -9.51
C THR A 86 -2.17 18.08 -10.04
N ALA A 87 -3.04 17.11 -10.31
CA ALA A 87 -4.36 17.35 -10.90
C ALA A 87 -5.43 17.59 -9.82
N ASP A 88 -5.90 18.83 -9.69
CA ASP A 88 -6.97 19.21 -8.74
C ASP A 88 -8.28 18.42 -8.92
N TRP A 89 -8.55 17.92 -10.13
CA TRP A 89 -9.73 17.11 -10.42
C TRP A 89 -9.63 15.68 -9.88
N ARG A 90 -8.41 15.17 -9.63
CA ARG A 90 -8.19 13.78 -9.17
C ARG A 90 -8.90 13.51 -7.86
N ASP A 91 -8.77 14.41 -6.89
CA ASP A 91 -9.38 14.23 -5.58
C ASP A 91 -10.90 14.42 -5.62
N ARG A 92 -11.42 15.27 -6.52
CA ARG A 92 -12.86 15.42 -6.73
C ARG A 92 -13.48 14.17 -7.34
N LEU A 93 -12.86 13.60 -8.38
CA LEU A 93 -13.31 12.35 -8.98
C LEU A 93 -13.19 11.18 -7.99
N ASP A 94 -12.11 11.13 -7.21
CA ASP A 94 -11.94 10.14 -6.16
C ASP A 94 -13.08 10.21 -5.12
N LEU A 95 -13.41 11.43 -4.70
CA LEU A 95 -14.47 11.66 -3.72
C LEU A 95 -15.84 11.25 -4.27
N TRP A 96 -16.15 11.63 -5.51
CA TRP A 96 -17.39 11.25 -6.18
C TRP A 96 -17.50 9.73 -6.35
N TRP A 97 -16.44 9.08 -6.80
CA TRP A 97 -16.40 7.63 -6.95
C TRP A 97 -16.66 6.92 -5.60
N ARG A 98 -16.00 7.37 -4.52
CA ARG A 98 -16.16 6.78 -3.18
C ARG A 98 -17.55 6.98 -2.58
N ARG A 99 -18.19 8.12 -2.83
CA ARG A 99 -19.46 8.49 -2.19
C ARG A 99 -20.69 8.15 -3.01
N ALA A 100 -20.57 8.07 -4.33
CA ALA A 100 -21.70 7.86 -5.22
C ALA A 100 -21.52 6.59 -6.08
N ALA A 101 -20.53 6.57 -6.98
CA ALA A 101 -20.45 5.51 -8.00
C ALA A 101 -20.23 4.11 -7.42
N ALA A 102 -19.24 3.95 -6.53
CA ALA A 102 -18.94 2.66 -5.93
C ALA A 102 -20.08 2.14 -5.04
N PRO A 103 -20.63 2.93 -4.08
CA PRO A 103 -21.78 2.48 -3.28
C PRO A 103 -23.01 2.15 -4.12
N LEU A 104 -23.31 2.95 -5.16
CA LEU A 104 -24.43 2.68 -6.07
C LEU A 104 -24.23 1.35 -6.81
N THR A 105 -23.03 1.12 -7.34
CA THR A 105 -22.71 -0.13 -8.05
C THR A 105 -22.80 -1.34 -7.13
N VAL A 106 -22.33 -1.21 -5.89
CA VAL A 106 -22.45 -2.25 -4.86
C VAL A 106 -23.92 -2.50 -4.52
N ALA A 107 -24.73 -1.46 -4.38
CA ALA A 107 -26.17 -1.61 -4.10
C ALA A 107 -26.90 -2.32 -5.26
N VAL A 108 -26.62 -1.95 -6.51
CA VAL A 108 -27.17 -2.62 -7.71
C VAL A 108 -26.72 -4.08 -7.76
N LEU A 109 -25.45 -4.37 -7.43
CA LEU A 109 -24.90 -5.72 -7.41
C LEU A 109 -25.54 -6.60 -6.33
N VAL A 110 -25.75 -6.07 -5.13
CA VAL A 110 -26.47 -6.76 -4.05
C VAL A 110 -27.92 -7.00 -4.46
N GLY A 111 -28.58 -5.99 -5.06
CA GLY A 111 -29.92 -6.15 -5.63
C GLY A 111 -29.97 -7.24 -6.71
N ALA A 112 -29.01 -7.27 -7.61
CA ALA A 112 -28.90 -8.29 -8.66
C ALA A 112 -28.73 -9.69 -8.08
N ALA A 113 -27.88 -9.86 -7.06
CA ALA A 113 -27.66 -11.14 -6.38
C ALA A 113 -28.93 -11.62 -5.65
N LEU A 114 -29.64 -10.72 -4.96
CA LEU A 114 -30.91 -11.02 -4.30
C LEU A 114 -31.97 -11.43 -5.32
N MET A 115 -32.14 -10.65 -6.41
CA MET A 115 -33.10 -10.97 -7.45
C MET A 115 -32.79 -12.30 -8.13
N ALA A 116 -31.52 -12.60 -8.41
CA ALA A 116 -31.10 -13.88 -9.00
C ALA A 116 -31.46 -15.07 -8.09
N ALA A 117 -31.39 -14.91 -6.76
CA ALA A 117 -31.78 -15.96 -5.81
C ALA A 117 -33.28 -16.31 -5.87
N PHE A 118 -34.13 -15.38 -6.36
CA PHE A 118 -35.57 -15.56 -6.52
C PHE A 118 -35.99 -15.74 -8.00
N GLY A 119 -35.06 -16.07 -8.90
CA GLY A 119 -35.36 -16.26 -10.32
C GLY A 119 -35.70 -14.96 -11.06
N GLY A 120 -35.28 -13.81 -10.52
CA GLY A 120 -35.45 -12.49 -11.13
C GLY A 120 -34.68 -12.33 -12.45
N PRO A 121 -34.99 -11.27 -13.21
CA PRO A 121 -34.46 -11.09 -14.56
C PRO A 121 -32.94 -10.86 -14.55
N ALA A 122 -32.24 -11.50 -15.50
CA ALA A 122 -30.80 -11.34 -15.72
C ALA A 122 -30.38 -9.90 -16.10
N GLY A 123 -31.33 -9.00 -16.36
CA GLY A 123 -31.04 -7.59 -16.64
C GLY A 123 -30.33 -6.86 -15.50
N TRP A 124 -30.54 -7.27 -14.24
CA TRP A 124 -29.87 -6.63 -13.10
C TRP A 124 -28.38 -6.93 -13.02
N THR A 125 -27.96 -8.16 -13.35
CA THR A 125 -26.53 -8.50 -13.42
C THR A 125 -25.86 -7.81 -14.60
N ALA A 126 -26.53 -7.75 -15.76
CA ALA A 126 -26.04 -7.00 -16.92
C ALA A 126 -25.87 -5.49 -16.62
N LEU A 127 -26.83 -4.88 -15.90
CA LEU A 127 -26.73 -3.50 -15.44
C LEU A 127 -25.54 -3.30 -14.50
N ALA A 128 -25.33 -4.21 -13.54
CA ALA A 128 -24.18 -4.17 -12.65
C ALA A 128 -22.86 -4.26 -13.43
N SER A 129 -22.75 -5.18 -14.41
CA SER A 129 -21.58 -5.30 -15.27
C SER A 129 -21.33 -4.02 -16.07
N LEU A 130 -22.37 -3.42 -16.64
CA LEU A 130 -22.27 -2.16 -17.38
C LEU A 130 -21.74 -1.02 -16.50
N LEU A 131 -22.23 -0.89 -15.26
CA LEU A 131 -21.75 0.11 -14.32
C LEU A 131 -20.27 -0.09 -13.95
N VAL A 132 -19.82 -1.34 -13.79
CA VAL A 132 -18.40 -1.64 -13.52
C VAL A 132 -17.53 -1.32 -14.74
N VAL A 133 -17.94 -1.74 -15.94
CA VAL A 133 -17.23 -1.44 -17.19
C VAL A 133 -17.13 0.07 -17.41
N ALA A 134 -18.21 0.82 -17.18
CA ALA A 134 -18.21 2.28 -17.31
C ALA A 134 -17.20 2.94 -16.37
N GLN A 135 -17.10 2.46 -15.12
CA GLN A 135 -16.12 2.97 -14.15
C GLN A 135 -14.67 2.65 -14.56
N LEU A 136 -14.41 1.41 -14.99
CA LEU A 136 -13.10 0.99 -15.50
C LEU A 136 -12.68 1.80 -16.73
N ALA A 137 -13.59 1.96 -17.69
CA ALA A 137 -13.37 2.73 -18.91
C ALA A 137 -13.14 4.22 -18.60
N THR A 138 -13.90 4.79 -17.64
CA THR A 138 -13.69 6.17 -17.18
C THR A 138 -12.31 6.34 -16.57
N GLY A 139 -11.92 5.47 -15.62
CA GLY A 139 -10.61 5.53 -14.97
C GLY A 139 -9.46 5.38 -15.97
N PHE A 140 -9.58 4.44 -16.90
CA PHE A 140 -8.58 4.21 -17.94
C PHE A 140 -8.49 5.39 -18.95
N GLY A 141 -9.64 5.89 -19.42
CA GLY A 141 -9.71 7.02 -20.34
C GLY A 141 -9.12 8.30 -19.75
N VAL A 142 -9.39 8.56 -18.47
CA VAL A 142 -8.81 9.69 -17.72
C VAL A 142 -7.28 9.59 -17.63
N LEU A 143 -6.74 8.38 -17.43
CA LEU A 143 -5.30 8.15 -17.41
C LEU A 143 -4.67 8.37 -18.80
N LEU A 144 -5.31 7.89 -19.86
CA LEU A 144 -4.86 8.11 -21.24
C LEU A 144 -4.89 9.60 -21.61
N TRP A 145 -5.92 10.33 -21.19
CA TRP A 145 -6.03 11.77 -21.40
C TRP A 145 -4.92 12.54 -20.68
N SER A 146 -4.56 12.12 -19.47
CA SER A 146 -3.53 12.75 -18.63
C SER A 146 -2.09 12.25 -18.85
N ARG A 147 -1.85 11.38 -19.85
CA ARG A 147 -0.54 10.76 -20.14
C ARG A 147 0.62 11.72 -20.41
N ARG A 148 0.33 12.97 -20.80
CA ARG A 148 1.36 13.99 -21.06
C ARG A 148 1.81 14.69 -19.78
N ALA A 149 0.93 14.76 -18.78
CA ALA A 149 1.17 15.41 -17.49
C ALA A 149 1.80 14.47 -16.43
N THR A 150 1.96 13.19 -16.75
CA THR A 150 2.53 12.16 -15.84
C THR A 150 4.06 12.03 -15.91
N ARG A 151 4.75 12.90 -16.66
CA ARG A 151 6.23 12.97 -16.67
C ARG A 151 6.72 13.65 -15.37
N PRO A 152 7.76 13.13 -14.68
CA PRO A 152 8.82 12.23 -15.17
C PRO A 152 8.81 10.79 -14.61
N ALA A 153 7.75 10.33 -13.94
CA ALA A 153 7.66 8.94 -13.46
C ALA A 153 7.48 7.93 -14.63
N PRO A 154 7.74 6.61 -14.47
CA PRO A 154 7.69 5.65 -15.57
C PRO A 154 6.25 5.49 -16.08
N VAL A 155 5.85 6.37 -17.00
CA VAL A 155 4.54 6.40 -17.68
C VAL A 155 4.20 5.02 -18.24
N VAL A 156 5.21 4.29 -18.72
CA VAL A 156 5.08 2.92 -19.22
C VAL A 156 4.58 1.96 -18.13
N GLY A 157 5.12 2.02 -16.92
CA GLY A 157 4.67 1.18 -15.82
C GLY A 157 3.24 1.51 -15.38
N VAL A 158 2.90 2.80 -15.29
CA VAL A 158 1.55 3.24 -14.91
C VAL A 158 0.52 2.83 -15.96
N LEU A 159 0.84 3.00 -17.24
CA LEU A 159 -0.02 2.54 -18.34
C LEU A 159 -0.11 1.01 -18.39
N ALA A 160 0.98 0.29 -18.17
CA ALA A 160 0.96 -1.18 -18.10
C ALA A 160 0.06 -1.67 -16.95
N ALA A 161 0.19 -1.09 -15.74
CA ALA A 161 -0.70 -1.39 -14.62
C ALA A 161 -2.15 -1.11 -14.97
N ALA A 162 -2.42 0.02 -15.62
CA ALA A 162 -3.76 0.41 -15.98
C ALA A 162 -4.38 -0.51 -17.03
N THR A 163 -3.61 -0.90 -18.05
CA THR A 163 -4.03 -1.87 -19.06
C THR A 163 -4.30 -3.22 -18.44
N LEU A 164 -3.45 -3.69 -17.52
CA LEU A 164 -3.66 -4.96 -16.81
C LEU A 164 -4.91 -4.90 -15.94
N LEU A 165 -5.10 -3.87 -15.11
CA LEU A 165 -6.29 -3.71 -14.27
C LEU A 165 -7.58 -3.63 -15.09
N PHE A 166 -7.56 -2.86 -16.18
CA PHE A 166 -8.68 -2.75 -17.11
C PHE A 166 -8.97 -4.09 -17.80
N GLY A 167 -7.94 -4.72 -18.35
CA GLY A 167 -8.02 -6.00 -19.04
C GLY A 167 -8.54 -7.10 -18.12
N LEU A 168 -8.03 -7.20 -16.89
CA LEU A 168 -8.46 -8.20 -15.90
C LEU A 168 -9.88 -7.95 -15.40
N GLY A 169 -10.26 -6.67 -15.22
CA GLY A 169 -11.62 -6.28 -14.88
C GLY A 169 -12.61 -6.65 -15.98
N LEU A 170 -12.25 -6.37 -17.23
CA LEU A 170 -13.08 -6.70 -18.38
C LEU A 170 -13.15 -8.21 -18.63
N SER A 171 -12.01 -8.93 -18.56
CA SER A 171 -11.96 -10.37 -18.78
C SER A 171 -12.75 -11.14 -17.74
N GLY A 172 -12.70 -10.73 -16.46
CA GLY A 172 -13.52 -11.31 -15.39
C GLY A 172 -15.03 -11.17 -15.64
N LEU A 173 -15.45 -10.04 -16.21
CA LEU A 173 -16.87 -9.78 -16.53
C LEU A 173 -17.34 -10.49 -17.81
N LEU A 174 -16.43 -10.71 -18.76
CA LEU A 174 -16.73 -11.39 -20.03
C LEU A 174 -16.57 -12.91 -19.94
N LEU A 175 -15.85 -13.42 -18.95
CA LEU A 175 -15.62 -14.85 -18.71
C LEU A 175 -16.89 -15.72 -18.76
N PRO A 176 -18.02 -15.32 -18.15
CA PRO A 176 -19.26 -16.08 -18.19
C PRO A 176 -19.85 -16.28 -19.60
N LEU A 177 -19.36 -15.57 -20.62
CA LEU A 177 -19.80 -15.72 -22.02
C LEU A 177 -19.23 -16.97 -22.69
N GLY A 178 -18.28 -17.68 -22.04
CA GLY A 178 -17.81 -18.99 -22.49
C GLY A 178 -16.93 -18.97 -23.75
N TRP A 179 -16.31 -17.85 -24.08
CA TRP A 179 -15.49 -17.70 -25.29
C TRP A 179 -14.15 -18.46 -25.24
N LEU A 180 -13.69 -18.84 -24.05
CA LEU A 180 -12.42 -19.54 -23.83
C LEU A 180 -12.65 -20.76 -22.95
N PRO A 181 -11.87 -21.85 -23.11
CA PRO A 181 -11.88 -22.95 -22.16
C PRO A 181 -11.52 -22.48 -20.75
N ASP A 182 -12.24 -22.95 -19.73
CA ASP A 182 -12.08 -22.52 -18.33
C ASP A 182 -10.63 -22.58 -17.82
N TRP A 183 -9.89 -23.61 -18.23
CA TRP A 183 -8.49 -23.79 -17.83
C TRP A 183 -7.57 -22.72 -18.41
N LEU A 184 -7.79 -22.30 -19.65
CA LEU A 184 -7.01 -21.27 -20.32
C LEU A 184 -7.36 -19.90 -19.77
N ALA A 185 -8.64 -19.68 -19.44
CA ALA A 185 -9.08 -18.46 -18.80
C ALA A 185 -8.50 -18.30 -17.38
N VAL A 186 -8.54 -19.36 -16.55
CA VAL A 186 -7.93 -19.33 -15.20
C VAL A 186 -6.41 -19.16 -15.28
N ALA A 187 -5.74 -19.85 -16.22
CA ALA A 187 -4.30 -19.71 -16.41
C ALA A 187 -3.90 -18.31 -16.90
N GLY A 188 -4.64 -17.76 -17.87
CA GLY A 188 -4.43 -16.41 -18.40
C GLY A 188 -4.60 -15.36 -17.32
N ILE A 189 -5.64 -15.46 -16.49
CA ILE A 189 -5.82 -14.51 -15.39
C ILE A 189 -4.73 -14.69 -14.32
N GLY A 190 -4.32 -15.92 -14.02
CA GLY A 190 -3.18 -16.17 -13.12
C GLY A 190 -1.89 -15.49 -13.61
N ALA A 191 -1.62 -15.56 -14.91
CA ALA A 191 -0.49 -14.88 -15.54
C ALA A 191 -0.63 -13.35 -15.47
N ASP A 192 -1.79 -12.81 -15.84
CA ASP A 192 -2.03 -11.37 -15.78
C ASP A 192 -1.93 -10.81 -14.35
N LEU A 193 -2.33 -11.59 -13.34
CA LEU A 193 -2.17 -11.24 -11.93
C LEU A 193 -0.71 -11.23 -11.48
N ALA A 194 0.11 -12.16 -11.96
CA ALA A 194 1.55 -12.14 -11.69
C ALA A 194 2.20 -10.88 -12.27
N ILE A 195 1.83 -10.52 -13.50
CA ILE A 195 2.32 -9.31 -14.17
C ILE A 195 1.81 -8.07 -13.44
N LEU A 196 0.52 -8.01 -13.09
CA LEU A 196 -0.07 -6.90 -12.33
C LEU A 196 0.64 -6.71 -10.99
N GLY A 197 0.87 -7.79 -10.26
CA GLY A 197 1.60 -7.78 -9.00
C GLY A 197 2.99 -7.21 -9.15
N LEU A 198 3.74 -7.65 -10.17
CA LEU A 198 5.06 -7.13 -10.47
C LEU A 198 5.04 -5.64 -10.83
N VAL A 199 4.08 -5.19 -11.63
CA VAL A 199 4.00 -3.78 -12.04
C VAL A 199 3.62 -2.87 -10.86
N VAL A 200 2.60 -3.24 -10.07
CA VAL A 200 2.21 -2.46 -8.88
C VAL A 200 3.34 -2.40 -7.86
N ALA A 201 4.02 -3.53 -7.66
CA ALA A 201 5.22 -3.64 -6.86
C ALA A 201 6.29 -2.64 -7.32
N VAL A 202 6.70 -2.70 -8.59
CA VAL A 202 7.76 -1.84 -9.15
C VAL A 202 7.38 -0.35 -9.10
N LEU A 203 6.12 0.01 -9.38
CA LEU A 203 5.66 1.39 -9.32
C LEU A 203 5.71 1.95 -7.89
N ASP A 204 5.27 1.18 -6.90
CA ASP A 204 5.29 1.63 -5.51
C ASP A 204 6.74 1.72 -4.98
N ALA A 205 7.60 0.75 -5.34
CA ALA A 205 9.03 0.77 -5.02
C ALA A 205 9.73 2.05 -5.54
N PHE A 206 9.50 2.39 -6.81
CA PHE A 206 10.04 3.60 -7.42
C PHE A 206 9.52 4.88 -6.76
N SER A 207 8.26 4.86 -6.28
CA SER A 207 7.70 6.01 -5.56
C SER A 207 8.35 6.21 -4.19
N GLU A 208 8.76 5.14 -3.53
CA GLU A 208 9.39 5.18 -2.19
C GLU A 208 10.94 5.28 -2.25
N GLY A 209 11.56 5.00 -3.40
CA GLY A 209 13.02 4.92 -3.52
C GLY A 209 13.60 3.63 -2.91
N GLU A 210 12.77 2.61 -2.71
CA GLU A 210 13.13 1.35 -2.05
C GLU A 210 13.38 0.23 -3.09
N THR A 211 14.31 -0.68 -2.81
CA THR A 211 14.41 -1.93 -3.58
C THR A 211 13.38 -2.94 -3.07
N LEU A 212 12.31 -3.10 -3.83
CA LEU A 212 11.22 -4.01 -3.44
C LEU A 212 11.49 -5.48 -3.75
N ARG A 213 12.30 -5.78 -4.76
CA ARG A 213 12.49 -7.15 -5.27
C ARG A 213 12.88 -8.14 -4.15
N PRO A 214 13.81 -7.84 -3.24
CA PRO A 214 14.23 -8.81 -2.21
C PRO A 214 13.13 -9.09 -1.17
N ASP A 215 12.44 -8.07 -0.68
CA ASP A 215 11.37 -8.21 0.33
C ASP A 215 10.17 -8.97 -0.23
N MET A 216 9.71 -8.58 -1.43
CA MET A 216 8.60 -9.25 -2.10
C MET A 216 8.95 -10.70 -2.44
N TRP A 217 10.17 -10.97 -2.94
CA TRP A 217 10.62 -12.32 -3.25
C TRP A 217 10.75 -13.20 -2.02
N ARG A 218 11.27 -12.66 -0.91
CA ARG A 218 11.30 -13.35 0.39
C ARG A 218 9.88 -13.72 0.83
N SER A 219 8.93 -12.78 0.79
CA SER A 219 7.53 -13.05 1.14
C SER A 219 6.90 -14.09 0.21
N ALA A 220 7.17 -14.03 -1.09
CA ALA A 220 6.65 -14.98 -2.07
C ALA A 220 7.19 -16.40 -1.81
N ILE A 221 8.50 -16.55 -1.55
CA ILE A 221 9.11 -17.85 -1.24
C ILE A 221 8.53 -18.43 0.04
N THR A 222 8.46 -17.64 1.13
CA THR A 222 7.95 -18.16 2.40
C THR A 222 6.48 -18.52 2.33
N ALA A 223 5.66 -17.72 1.64
CA ALA A 223 4.26 -18.01 1.40
C ALA A 223 4.07 -19.25 0.50
N THR A 224 4.87 -19.39 -0.55
CA THR A 224 4.84 -20.56 -1.45
C THR A 224 5.25 -21.82 -0.70
N ALA A 225 6.36 -21.79 0.02
CA ALA A 225 6.83 -22.94 0.81
C ALA A 225 5.78 -23.38 1.84
N ALA A 226 5.18 -22.44 2.57
CA ALA A 226 4.12 -22.74 3.53
C ALA A 226 2.86 -23.29 2.84
N ALA A 227 2.39 -22.65 1.77
CA ALA A 227 1.22 -23.08 1.02
C ALA A 227 1.41 -24.47 0.39
N THR A 228 2.60 -24.76 -0.16
CA THR A 228 2.95 -26.08 -0.69
C THR A 228 3.01 -27.13 0.41
N LEU A 229 3.56 -26.80 1.58
CA LEU A 229 3.63 -27.74 2.70
C LEU A 229 2.22 -28.12 3.18
N PHE A 230 1.39 -27.15 3.54
CA PHE A 230 0.05 -27.42 4.08
C PHE A 230 -0.96 -27.87 3.00
N GLY A 231 -0.97 -27.20 1.85
CA GLY A 231 -1.85 -27.55 0.74
C GLY A 231 -1.45 -28.86 0.06
N GLY A 232 -0.14 -29.14 -0.04
CA GLY A 232 0.39 -30.38 -0.62
C GLY A 232 -0.02 -31.63 0.15
N GLN A 233 -0.08 -31.56 1.48
CA GLN A 233 -0.60 -32.66 2.32
C GLN A 233 -2.05 -33.02 1.97
N ILE A 234 -2.90 -32.00 1.78
CA ILE A 234 -4.31 -32.20 1.42
C ILE A 234 -4.44 -32.66 -0.03
N GLY A 235 -3.65 -32.10 -0.95
CA GLY A 235 -3.58 -32.57 -2.33
C GLY A 235 -3.15 -34.03 -2.43
N PHE A 236 -2.17 -34.45 -1.62
CA PHE A 236 -1.75 -35.84 -1.52
C PHE A 236 -2.85 -36.75 -0.95
N ALA A 237 -3.58 -36.29 0.06
CA ALA A 237 -4.75 -37.01 0.57
C ALA A 237 -5.84 -37.21 -0.49
N MET A 238 -6.09 -36.20 -1.35
CA MET A 238 -7.01 -36.33 -2.49
C MET A 238 -6.55 -37.36 -3.53
N LEU A 239 -5.23 -37.43 -3.78
CA LEU A 239 -4.66 -38.41 -4.71
C LEU A 239 -4.83 -39.84 -4.21
N ILE A 240 -4.62 -40.08 -2.91
CA ILE A 240 -4.78 -41.40 -2.30
C ILE A 240 -6.26 -41.80 -2.19
N SER A 241 -7.14 -40.86 -1.84
CA SER A 241 -8.57 -41.14 -1.68
C SER A 241 -9.33 -41.32 -3.01
N GLY A 242 -8.66 -41.12 -4.15
CA GLY A 242 -9.21 -41.38 -5.48
C GLY A 242 -10.21 -40.34 -5.98
N GLY A 243 -10.30 -39.15 -5.36
CA GLY A 243 -11.24 -38.13 -5.80
C GLY A 243 -11.19 -36.80 -5.07
N VAL A 244 -11.80 -35.79 -5.70
CA VAL A 244 -11.96 -34.44 -5.14
C VAL A 244 -13.35 -34.35 -4.50
N SER A 245 -13.40 -34.31 -3.16
CA SER A 245 -14.63 -33.99 -2.44
C SER A 245 -14.72 -32.48 -2.17
N PRO A 246 -15.93 -31.89 -2.09
CA PRO A 246 -16.08 -30.47 -1.78
C PRO A 246 -15.46 -30.07 -0.44
N LEU A 247 -15.50 -30.96 0.56
CA LEU A 247 -14.86 -30.72 1.86
C LEU A 247 -13.33 -30.67 1.73
N LEU A 248 -12.71 -31.60 1.00
CA LEU A 248 -11.27 -31.58 0.76
C LEU A 248 -10.85 -30.35 -0.06
N ALA A 249 -11.66 -29.94 -1.05
CA ALA A 249 -11.41 -28.74 -1.83
C ALA A 249 -11.47 -27.46 -0.97
N ALA A 250 -12.45 -27.37 -0.07
CA ALA A 250 -12.54 -26.29 0.91
C ALA A 250 -11.37 -26.28 1.88
N LEU A 251 -10.96 -27.47 2.37
CA LEU A 251 -9.81 -27.61 3.25
C LEU A 251 -8.50 -27.22 2.54
N LEU A 252 -8.33 -27.59 1.27
CA LEU A 252 -7.17 -27.22 0.46
C LEU A 252 -7.08 -25.69 0.31
N LEU A 253 -8.15 -25.04 -0.15
CA LEU A 253 -8.16 -23.59 -0.35
C LEU A 253 -8.04 -22.84 0.98
N GLY A 254 -8.73 -23.30 2.02
CA GLY A 254 -8.68 -22.70 3.36
C GLY A 254 -7.31 -22.83 4.02
N SER A 255 -6.66 -23.98 3.91
CA SER A 255 -5.29 -24.19 4.44
C SER A 255 -4.25 -23.35 3.69
N VAL A 256 -4.34 -23.26 2.36
CA VAL A 256 -3.50 -22.36 1.56
C VAL A 256 -3.72 -20.90 1.98
N ALA A 257 -4.97 -20.48 2.15
CA ALA A 257 -5.32 -19.13 2.58
C ALA A 257 -4.73 -18.81 3.97
N ALA A 258 -4.85 -19.74 4.92
CA ALA A 258 -4.35 -19.61 6.27
C ALA A 258 -2.82 -19.60 6.32
N ALA A 259 -2.16 -20.51 5.59
CA ALA A 259 -0.70 -20.58 5.50
C ALA A 259 -0.11 -19.28 4.95
N ILE A 260 -0.65 -18.78 3.84
CA ILE A 260 -0.25 -17.49 3.27
C ILE A 260 -0.57 -16.34 4.24
N GLY A 261 -1.77 -16.36 4.84
CA GLY A 261 -2.22 -15.32 5.76
C GLY A 261 -1.33 -15.14 6.97
N VAL A 262 -0.94 -16.23 7.62
CA VAL A 262 -0.03 -16.21 8.80
C VAL A 262 1.34 -15.66 8.42
N GLN A 263 1.88 -16.03 7.26
CA GLN A 263 3.20 -15.57 6.80
C GLN A 263 3.18 -14.09 6.43
N VAL A 264 2.19 -13.65 5.64
CA VAL A 264 2.12 -12.27 5.14
C VAL A 264 1.69 -11.28 6.22
N LEU A 265 0.79 -11.70 7.13
CA LEU A 265 0.27 -10.86 8.21
C LEU A 265 1.01 -11.06 9.54
N ALA A 266 2.22 -11.62 9.53
CA ALA A 266 3.00 -11.93 10.74
C ALA A 266 3.14 -10.71 11.66
N ASN A 267 3.45 -9.52 11.13
CA ASN A 267 3.60 -8.31 11.93
C ASN A 267 2.28 -7.77 12.51
N PRO A 268 1.22 -7.59 11.71
CA PRO A 268 -0.11 -7.30 12.25
C PRO A 268 -0.54 -8.28 13.35
N LEU A 269 -0.28 -9.58 13.14
CA LEU A 269 -0.61 -10.62 14.10
C LEU A 269 0.22 -10.49 15.38
N HIS A 270 1.53 -10.29 15.28
CA HIS A 270 2.40 -10.02 16.42
C HIS A 270 1.96 -8.78 17.19
N ARG A 271 1.58 -7.68 16.51
CA ARG A 271 1.06 -6.48 17.18
C ARG A 271 -0.29 -6.73 17.87
N ALA A 272 -1.13 -7.63 17.33
CA ALA A 272 -2.37 -8.03 17.99
C ALA A 272 -2.10 -8.90 19.22
N LEU A 273 -1.19 -9.87 19.10
CA LEU A 273 -0.77 -10.73 20.21
C LEU A 273 -0.09 -9.92 21.32
N ASP A 274 0.84 -9.03 20.97
CA ASP A 274 1.52 -8.16 21.93
C ASP A 274 0.52 -7.29 22.70
N ARG A 275 -0.57 -6.82 22.06
CA ARG A 275 -1.64 -6.06 22.76
C ARG A 275 -2.41 -6.92 23.77
N LEU A 276 -2.50 -8.22 23.55
CA LEU A 276 -3.17 -9.15 24.46
C LEU A 276 -2.24 -9.62 25.58
N SER A 277 -0.95 -9.82 25.28
CA SER A 277 0.02 -10.39 26.22
C SER A 277 0.78 -9.34 27.04
N LEU A 278 0.98 -8.12 26.52
CA LEU A 278 1.79 -7.08 27.15
C LEU A 278 0.94 -5.89 27.62
N ALA A 279 0.86 -5.70 28.93
CA ALA A 279 0.17 -4.55 29.53
C ALA A 279 0.87 -3.22 29.23
N SER A 280 2.21 -3.17 29.29
CA SER A 280 2.97 -1.92 29.15
C SER A 280 2.98 -1.42 27.69
N SER A 281 2.65 -0.15 27.51
CA SER A 281 2.68 0.51 26.19
C SER A 281 4.10 0.78 25.69
N GLY A 282 5.05 1.03 26.61
CA GLY A 282 6.47 1.25 26.27
C GLY A 282 7.13 0.04 25.62
N LEU A 283 7.05 -1.14 26.27
CA LEU A 283 7.63 -2.38 25.73
C LEU A 283 6.99 -2.80 24.40
N ARG A 284 5.68 -2.55 24.24
CA ARG A 284 4.98 -2.77 22.95
C ARG A 284 5.55 -1.86 21.85
N ALA A 285 5.84 -0.60 22.16
CA ALA A 285 6.42 0.35 21.21
C ALA A 285 7.85 -0.05 20.83
N GLU A 286 8.68 -0.42 21.80
CA GLU A 286 10.06 -0.88 21.56
C GLU A 286 10.10 -2.15 20.70
N ARG A 287 9.29 -3.16 21.04
CA ARG A 287 9.20 -4.39 20.24
C ARG A 287 8.69 -4.15 18.83
N ALA A 288 7.71 -3.25 18.67
CA ALA A 288 7.23 -2.86 17.34
C ALA A 288 8.35 -2.19 16.54
N GLN A 289 9.08 -1.25 17.15
CA GLN A 289 10.20 -0.55 16.50
C GLN A 289 11.32 -1.51 16.08
N LEU A 290 11.72 -2.46 16.91
CA LEU A 290 12.75 -3.45 16.56
C LEU A 290 12.33 -4.33 15.38
N ARG A 291 11.06 -4.77 15.34
CA ARG A 291 10.53 -5.55 14.21
C ARG A 291 10.44 -4.70 12.94
N ASP A 292 9.88 -3.50 13.04
CA ASP A 292 9.75 -2.58 11.91
C ASP A 292 11.13 -2.25 11.29
N VAL A 293 12.16 -2.08 12.12
CA VAL A 293 13.56 -1.95 11.67
C VAL A 293 14.05 -3.23 10.98
N SER A 294 13.86 -4.40 11.59
CA SER A 294 14.28 -5.68 11.00
C SER A 294 13.61 -5.94 9.64
N ASP A 295 12.34 -5.55 9.48
CA ASP A 295 11.57 -5.74 8.25
C ASP A 295 11.88 -4.70 7.17
N ALA A 296 12.45 -3.56 7.57
CA ALA A 296 12.92 -2.52 6.66
C ALA A 296 14.25 -2.92 5.99
N LEU A 297 15.11 -3.69 6.65
CA LEU A 297 16.44 -4.03 6.14
C LEU A 297 16.46 -4.63 4.73
N PRO A 298 15.58 -5.60 4.36
CA PRO A 298 15.58 -6.17 3.01
C PRO A 298 15.15 -5.18 1.91
N ARG A 299 14.56 -4.03 2.27
CA ARG A 299 14.06 -3.01 1.33
C ARG A 299 15.08 -1.92 1.01
N ARG A 300 16.17 -1.86 1.78
CA ARG A 300 17.26 -0.91 1.58
C ARG A 300 17.95 -1.16 0.23
N ASP A 301 18.09 -0.12 -0.57
CA ASP A 301 18.90 -0.13 -1.79
C ASP A 301 20.35 0.25 -1.45
N PRO A 302 21.29 -0.71 -1.31
CA PRO A 302 22.69 -0.38 -1.03
C PRO A 302 23.41 0.30 -2.21
N GLY A 303 22.77 0.39 -3.38
CA GLY A 303 23.34 0.92 -4.62
C GLY A 303 22.79 2.26 -5.08
N SER A 304 21.90 2.89 -4.31
CA SER A 304 21.34 4.21 -4.66
C SER A 304 22.46 5.27 -4.70
N ARG A 305 22.95 5.58 -5.89
CA ARG A 305 23.94 6.64 -6.10
C ARG A 305 23.24 7.99 -5.98
N LEU A 306 23.25 8.56 -4.78
CA LEU A 306 22.88 9.96 -4.52
C LEU A 306 23.61 10.95 -5.46
N ALA A 307 24.79 10.57 -5.96
CA ALA A 307 25.57 11.33 -6.93
C ALA A 307 24.88 11.53 -8.29
N ASP A 308 24.01 10.60 -8.71
CA ASP A 308 23.35 10.63 -10.02
C ASP A 308 21.95 11.28 -9.94
N MET A 309 21.49 11.65 -8.74
CA MET A 309 20.15 12.17 -8.51
C MET A 309 20.03 13.65 -8.90
N ASP A 310 18.86 14.04 -9.41
CA ASP A 310 18.54 15.45 -9.62
C ASP A 310 18.01 16.13 -8.33
N ALA A 311 17.98 17.46 -8.33
CA ALA A 311 17.56 18.24 -7.16
C ALA A 311 16.04 18.09 -6.86
N GLU A 312 15.23 17.77 -7.87
CA GLU A 312 13.78 17.60 -7.70
C GLU A 312 13.47 16.28 -6.99
N GLU A 313 14.14 15.21 -7.40
CA GLU A 313 14.07 13.88 -6.81
C GLU A 313 14.61 13.90 -5.37
N PHE A 314 15.72 14.61 -5.13
CA PHE A 314 16.25 14.83 -3.79
C PHE A 314 15.23 15.55 -2.89
N GLY A 315 14.60 16.60 -3.40
CA GLY A 315 13.53 17.31 -2.70
C GLY A 315 12.32 16.43 -2.38
N ARG A 316 11.94 15.54 -3.31
CA ARG A 316 10.89 14.54 -3.10
C ARG A 316 11.23 13.56 -1.99
N LEU A 317 12.44 12.99 -1.99
CA LEU A 317 12.90 12.08 -0.95
C LEU A 317 12.98 12.76 0.42
N THR A 318 13.46 14.01 0.46
CA THR A 318 13.55 14.79 1.71
C THR A 318 12.18 15.04 2.31
N ARG A 319 11.20 15.48 1.49
CA ARG A 319 9.82 15.66 1.95
C ARG A 319 9.23 14.36 2.49
N ARG A 320 9.53 13.23 1.84
CA ARG A 320 9.08 11.90 2.28
C ARG A 320 9.72 11.48 3.60
N ALA A 321 11.04 11.68 3.74
CA ALA A 321 11.75 11.42 5.00
C ALA A 321 11.22 12.28 6.15
N LEU A 322 10.93 13.57 5.92
CA LEU A 322 10.28 14.45 6.90
C LEU A 322 8.90 13.92 7.32
N SER A 323 8.09 13.44 6.37
CA SER A 323 6.79 12.84 6.67
C SER A 323 6.89 11.53 7.47
N HIS A 324 8.06 10.88 7.43
CA HIS A 324 8.38 9.64 8.15
C HIS A 324 9.31 9.85 9.35
N TYR A 325 9.53 11.09 9.78
CA TYR A 325 10.45 11.43 10.86
C TYR A 325 10.22 10.64 12.17
N GLY A 326 8.95 10.34 12.48
CA GLY A 326 8.54 9.58 13.66
C GLY A 326 8.72 8.05 13.53
N ASP A 327 9.05 7.52 12.35
CA ASP A 327 9.12 6.09 12.04
C ASP A 327 10.54 5.73 11.61
N LEU A 328 11.34 5.22 12.55
CA LEU A 328 12.73 4.87 12.28
C LEU A 328 12.85 3.75 11.23
N GLY A 329 11.89 2.82 11.16
CA GLY A 329 11.88 1.75 10.17
C GLY A 329 11.80 2.30 8.75
N ARG A 330 10.92 3.28 8.52
CA ARG A 330 10.84 3.99 7.22
C ARG A 330 12.03 4.89 6.93
N LEU A 331 12.71 5.41 7.96
CA LEU A 331 13.95 6.17 7.74
C LEU A 331 15.11 5.26 7.33
N VAL A 332 15.19 4.03 7.86
CA VAL A 332 16.21 3.03 7.47
C VAL A 332 16.14 2.67 5.99
N THR A 333 14.94 2.68 5.39
CA THR A 333 14.76 2.40 3.96
C THR A 333 15.01 3.61 3.06
N SER A 334 15.16 4.80 3.64
CA SER A 334 15.39 6.02 2.87
C SER A 334 16.78 6.01 2.20
N PRO A 335 16.87 6.32 0.89
CA PRO A 335 18.15 6.50 0.22
C PRO A 335 19.01 7.61 0.83
N LEU A 336 18.39 8.56 1.55
CA LEU A 336 19.10 9.64 2.23
C LEU A 336 19.98 9.15 3.39
N THR A 337 19.85 7.88 3.82
CA THR A 337 20.77 7.28 4.80
C THR A 337 22.20 7.13 4.27
N ASP A 338 22.38 7.20 2.95
CA ASP A 338 23.68 7.09 2.28
C ASP A 338 24.33 8.45 1.97
N LEU A 339 23.81 9.54 2.54
CA LEU A 339 24.41 10.86 2.40
C LEU A 339 25.88 10.88 2.88
N PRO A 340 26.81 11.48 2.11
CA PRO A 340 28.22 11.61 2.53
C PRO A 340 28.37 12.28 3.90
N LEU A 341 27.53 13.27 4.17
CA LEU A 341 27.48 13.97 5.47
C LEU A 341 27.20 13.01 6.66
N ILE A 342 26.37 11.98 6.47
CA ILE A 342 26.10 10.98 7.51
C ILE A 342 27.34 10.12 7.73
N GLU A 343 27.99 9.70 6.64
CA GLU A 343 29.21 8.90 6.70
C GLU A 343 30.34 9.64 7.41
N HIS A 344 30.54 10.94 7.14
CA HIS A 344 31.51 11.76 7.86
C HIS A 344 31.20 11.90 9.35
N ARG A 345 29.92 12.05 9.72
CA ARG A 345 29.50 12.12 11.13
C ARG A 345 29.72 10.83 11.88
N LEU A 346 29.38 9.71 11.26
CA LEU A 346 29.61 8.38 11.81
C LEU A 346 31.11 8.10 11.95
N ALA A 347 31.92 8.38 10.92
CA ALA A 347 33.37 8.20 10.98
C ALA A 347 34.03 9.02 12.11
N ARG A 348 33.53 10.24 12.39
CA ARG A 348 33.99 11.05 13.54
C ARG A 348 33.59 10.45 14.90
N ARG A 349 32.45 9.75 14.97
CA ARG A 349 32.01 9.02 16.18
C ARG A 349 32.77 7.71 16.37
N ASP A 350 33.02 6.97 15.29
CA ASP A 350 33.77 5.71 15.29
C ASP A 350 35.23 5.92 15.73
N ALA A 351 35.85 7.05 15.34
CA ALA A 351 37.16 7.47 15.83
C ALA A 351 37.21 7.66 17.36
N ALA A 352 36.05 7.81 18.02
CA ALA A 352 35.91 7.86 19.48
C ALA A 352 35.57 6.50 20.13
N GLY A 353 35.64 5.40 19.36
CA GLY A 353 35.60 4.02 19.89
C GLY A 353 34.23 3.37 20.01
N GLN A 354 33.22 3.80 19.24
CA GLN A 354 31.85 3.25 19.30
C GLN A 354 31.33 2.75 17.94
N THR A 355 31.39 1.43 17.78
CA THR A 355 30.48 0.52 17.03
C THR A 355 30.33 0.64 15.50
N ALA A 356 30.12 -0.52 14.88
CA ALA A 356 30.07 -0.76 13.44
C ALA A 356 28.83 -0.18 12.74
N LEU A 357 29.06 0.63 11.69
CA LEU A 357 28.22 1.04 10.53
C LEU A 357 26.84 0.37 10.37
N SER A 358 25.97 0.40 11.38
CA SER A 358 24.68 -0.26 11.29
C SER A 358 23.68 0.62 10.53
N PRO A 359 22.77 0.03 9.73
CA PRO A 359 21.73 0.81 9.04
C PRO A 359 20.84 1.65 9.98
N VAL A 360 20.70 1.21 11.23
CA VAL A 360 19.92 1.89 12.28
C VAL A 360 20.62 3.16 12.75
N GLU A 361 21.95 3.12 12.89
CA GLU A 361 22.74 4.31 13.23
C GLU A 361 22.69 5.34 12.10
N ARG A 362 22.81 4.92 10.83
CA ARG A 362 22.64 5.81 9.67
C ARG A 362 21.26 6.48 9.66
N ALA A 363 20.19 5.73 9.95
CA ALA A 363 18.84 6.29 10.04
C ALA A 363 18.67 7.25 11.23
N THR A 364 19.33 6.97 12.35
CA THR A 364 19.36 7.84 13.52
C THR A 364 20.09 9.15 13.23
N GLU A 365 21.20 9.09 12.51
CA GLU A 365 21.92 10.27 12.04
C GLU A 365 21.14 11.06 11.00
N LEU A 366 20.46 10.39 10.05
CA LEU A 366 19.54 11.05 9.13
C LEU A 366 18.45 11.80 9.88
N LYS A 367 17.85 11.17 10.90
CA LYS A 367 16.85 11.81 11.76
C LYS A 367 17.42 13.04 12.46
N ALA A 368 18.63 12.96 13.00
CA ALA A 368 19.32 14.08 13.61
C ALA A 368 19.60 15.22 12.62
N LEU A 369 20.04 14.90 11.40
CA LEU A 369 20.26 15.88 10.33
C LEU A 369 18.98 16.59 9.88
N LEU A 370 17.87 15.85 9.76
CA LEU A 370 16.57 16.43 9.45
C LEU A 370 16.13 17.38 10.57
N LEU A 371 16.29 16.99 11.83
CA LEU A 371 15.98 17.84 12.98
C LEU A 371 16.82 19.13 12.96
N GLU A 372 18.12 18.99 12.73
CA GLU A 372 19.05 20.12 12.66
C GLU A 372 18.64 21.12 11.55
N SER A 373 18.28 20.60 10.39
CA SER A 373 17.82 21.41 9.25
C SER A 373 16.48 22.08 9.54
N ILE A 374 15.55 21.40 10.23
CA ILE A 374 14.31 22.02 10.73
C ILE A 374 14.66 23.14 11.72
N THR A 375 15.58 22.91 12.66
CA THR A 375 15.94 23.92 13.67
C THR A 375 16.62 25.15 13.09
N ARG A 376 17.31 25.03 11.95
CA ARG A 376 17.85 26.18 11.21
C ARG A 376 16.77 27.08 10.59
N LEU A 377 15.54 26.60 10.45
CA LEU A 377 14.41 27.43 10.00
C LEU A 377 13.89 28.38 11.09
N LYS A 378 14.44 28.32 12.31
CA LYS A 378 14.08 29.27 13.37
C LYS A 378 14.56 30.67 13.01
N PRO A 379 13.71 31.70 13.21
CA PRO A 379 14.17 33.09 13.15
C PRO A 379 15.31 33.36 14.15
N PRO A 380 16.14 34.39 13.92
CA PRO A 380 17.29 34.71 14.78
C PRO A 380 16.95 35.08 16.24
N ASP A 381 15.68 35.42 16.53
CA ASP A 381 15.24 35.81 17.87
C ASP A 381 14.82 34.59 18.73
N GLY A 382 15.40 34.51 19.93
CA GLY A 382 15.57 33.27 20.71
C GLY A 382 14.40 32.74 21.57
N GLU A 383 13.14 33.11 21.32
CA GLU A 383 11.98 32.50 22.01
C GLU A 383 11.04 31.83 21.02
N VAL A 384 10.49 30.66 21.37
CA VAL A 384 9.57 29.92 20.48
C VAL A 384 8.34 30.78 20.15
N GLY A 385 8.29 31.25 18.91
CA GLY A 385 7.24 32.14 18.43
C GLY A 385 6.13 31.41 17.66
N PHE A 386 4.96 32.03 17.63
CA PHE A 386 3.81 31.65 16.81
C PHE A 386 3.43 32.76 15.83
N SER A 387 4.41 33.56 15.39
CA SER A 387 4.22 34.55 14.33
C SER A 387 4.38 33.90 12.95
N ASP A 388 4.06 34.67 11.90
CA ASP A 388 4.20 34.19 10.51
C ASP A 388 5.65 33.90 10.12
N GLU A 389 6.63 34.52 10.79
CA GLU A 389 8.07 34.23 10.59
C GLU A 389 8.44 32.81 11.03
N TRP A 390 7.73 32.27 12.02
CA TRP A 390 7.95 30.91 12.54
C TRP A 390 7.22 29.85 11.71
N ARG A 391 6.46 30.23 10.66
CA ARG A 391 5.55 29.32 9.93
C ARG A 391 6.23 28.05 9.42
N HIS A 392 7.44 28.16 8.85
CA HIS A 392 8.13 27.02 8.25
C HIS A 392 8.68 26.07 9.31
N TYR A 393 9.28 26.60 10.38
CA TYR A 393 9.69 25.80 11.53
C TYR A 393 8.49 25.11 12.18
N ASN A 394 7.45 25.86 12.53
CA ASN A 394 6.27 25.35 13.22
C ASN A 394 5.54 24.27 12.39
N ALA A 395 5.41 24.48 11.08
CA ALA A 395 4.74 23.55 10.17
C ALA A 395 5.41 22.17 10.06
N LEU A 396 6.72 22.08 10.34
CA LEU A 396 7.46 20.80 10.36
C LEU A 396 7.66 20.27 11.79
N TYR A 397 8.13 21.12 12.71
CA TYR A 397 8.52 20.70 14.05
C TYR A 397 7.35 20.11 14.85
N PHE A 398 6.22 20.83 14.94
CA PHE A 398 5.10 20.33 15.73
C PHE A 398 4.46 19.08 15.09
N PRO A 399 4.16 19.04 13.78
CA PRO A 399 3.53 17.86 13.19
C PRO A 399 4.43 16.64 13.07
N TYR A 400 5.70 16.79 12.71
CA TYR A 400 6.59 15.66 12.42
C TYR A 400 7.51 15.31 13.59
N VAL A 401 8.09 16.30 14.29
CA VAL A 401 9.03 16.04 15.40
C VAL A 401 8.28 15.73 16.68
N LEU A 402 7.31 16.56 17.05
CA LEU A 402 6.48 16.34 18.25
C LEU A 402 5.23 15.47 17.98
N GLY A 403 4.92 15.16 16.71
CA GLY A 403 3.79 14.29 16.35
C GLY A 403 2.41 14.92 16.57
N LEU A 404 2.31 16.25 16.66
CA LEU A 404 1.05 16.97 16.84
C LEU A 404 0.17 16.83 15.59
N ARG A 405 -1.13 16.55 15.75
CA ARG A 405 -2.07 16.43 14.62
C ARG A 405 -3.21 17.45 14.73
N PRO A 406 -3.03 18.70 14.25
CA PRO A 406 -3.93 19.81 14.55
C PRO A 406 -5.39 19.62 14.11
N TYR A 407 -5.61 18.95 12.98
CA TYR A 407 -6.94 18.77 12.36
C TYR A 407 -7.48 17.34 12.45
N SER A 408 -6.81 16.45 13.19
CA SER A 408 -7.25 15.06 13.34
C SER A 408 -8.29 14.93 14.44
N GLN A 409 -9.55 14.67 14.08
CA GLN A 409 -10.63 14.44 15.05
C GLN A 409 -10.39 13.28 16.03
N ARG A 410 -9.53 12.33 15.66
CA ARG A 410 -9.20 11.15 16.49
C ARG A 410 -7.93 11.32 17.34
N ALA A 411 -7.27 12.48 17.27
CA ALA A 411 -6.05 12.72 18.03
C ALA A 411 -6.38 13.00 19.50
N ARG A 412 -5.75 12.25 20.42
CA ARG A 412 -5.83 12.55 21.85
C ARG A 412 -4.81 13.64 22.16
N HIS A 413 -5.28 14.82 22.54
CA HIS A 413 -4.45 15.97 22.94
C HIS A 413 -4.25 16.07 24.47
N ALA A 414 -4.61 15.01 25.21
CA ALA A 414 -4.37 14.92 26.64
C ALA A 414 -2.87 14.71 26.90
N GLY A 415 -2.28 15.49 27.81
CA GLY A 415 -0.86 15.39 28.19
C GLY A 415 0.12 16.25 27.37
N LEU A 416 -0.37 17.19 26.56
CA LEU A 416 0.50 18.16 25.87
C LEU A 416 1.12 19.17 26.84
N ASP A 417 2.39 19.47 26.66
CA ASP A 417 3.09 20.53 27.38
C ASP A 417 2.48 21.92 27.05
N ALA A 418 2.93 22.96 27.75
CA ALA A 418 2.37 24.31 27.58
C ALA A 418 2.58 24.83 26.14
N THR A 419 3.75 24.58 25.57
CA THR A 419 4.15 25.03 24.23
C THR A 419 3.37 24.32 23.13
N ALA A 420 3.20 23.00 23.19
CA ALA A 420 2.41 22.24 22.22
C ALA A 420 0.92 22.58 22.29
N ARG A 421 0.39 22.92 23.48
CA ARG A 421 -0.98 23.48 23.60
C ARG A 421 -1.12 24.85 22.95
N GLN A 422 -0.11 25.70 23.07
CA GLN A 422 -0.10 27.00 22.40
C GLN A 422 0.00 26.84 20.88
N ALA A 423 0.86 25.93 20.41
CA ALA A 423 0.98 25.58 19.00
C ALA A 423 -0.33 25.04 18.41
N LEU A 424 -0.98 24.12 19.12
CA LEU A 424 -2.25 23.55 18.69
C LEU A 424 -3.33 24.63 18.53
N ARG A 425 -3.45 25.53 19.51
CA ARG A 425 -4.36 26.67 19.44
C ARG A 425 -4.04 27.58 18.26
N TRP A 426 -2.77 27.91 18.06
CA TRP A 426 -2.35 28.73 16.94
C TRP A 426 -2.73 28.11 15.59
N PHE A 427 -2.46 26.81 15.38
CA PHE A 427 -2.86 26.10 14.17
C PHE A 427 -4.36 26.11 13.94
N GLN A 428 -5.17 25.86 14.98
CA GLN A 428 -6.62 25.78 14.85
C GLN A 428 -7.28 27.14 14.64
N THR A 429 -6.69 28.22 15.17
CA THR A 429 -7.26 29.57 15.09
C THR A 429 -6.78 30.34 13.86
N HIS A 430 -5.51 30.22 13.48
CA HIS A 430 -4.89 31.12 12.49
C HIS A 430 -4.50 30.43 11.18
N VAL A 431 -4.45 29.09 11.15
CA VAL A 431 -3.92 28.34 10.00
C VAL A 431 -5.02 27.42 9.46
N PRO A 432 -5.52 27.65 8.23
CA PRO A 432 -6.35 26.66 7.55
C PRO A 432 -5.55 25.40 7.19
N GLU A 433 -6.21 24.24 7.13
CA GLU A 433 -5.55 22.95 6.80
C GLU A 433 -4.78 23.01 5.46
N ARG A 434 -5.37 23.63 4.42
CA ARG A 434 -4.71 23.83 3.13
C ARG A 434 -3.45 24.69 3.24
N THR A 435 -3.47 25.70 4.10
CA THR A 435 -2.31 26.59 4.33
C THR A 435 -1.20 25.84 5.05
N LEU A 436 -1.53 25.01 6.04
CA LEU A 436 -0.53 24.15 6.69
C LEU A 436 0.16 23.24 5.67
N HIS A 437 -0.60 22.59 4.78
CA HIS A 437 -0.03 21.75 3.73
C HIS A 437 0.90 22.52 2.79
N ASN A 438 0.53 23.74 2.40
CA ASN A 438 1.40 24.59 1.57
C ASN A 438 2.69 24.98 2.31
N TRP A 439 2.60 25.34 3.59
CA TRP A 439 3.76 25.68 4.41
C TRP A 439 4.68 24.47 4.62
N GLN A 440 4.13 23.28 4.81
CA GLN A 440 4.89 22.03 4.90
C GLN A 440 5.66 21.76 3.60
N ASN A 441 5.02 21.92 2.44
CA ASN A 441 5.67 21.73 1.14
C ASN A 441 6.80 22.74 0.92
N ALA A 442 6.59 24.00 1.26
CA ALA A 442 7.61 25.05 1.15
C ALA A 442 8.77 24.82 2.14
N ALA A 443 8.47 24.50 3.40
CA ALA A 443 9.47 24.24 4.42
C ALA A 443 10.31 22.98 4.09
N ALA A 444 9.67 21.92 3.59
CA ALA A 444 10.38 20.72 3.14
C ALA A 444 11.34 21.00 1.99
N LYS A 445 11.00 21.96 1.09
CA LYS A 445 11.92 22.41 0.04
C LYS A 445 13.14 23.13 0.62
N LEU A 446 12.94 24.02 1.59
CA LEU A 446 14.06 24.69 2.27
C LEU A 446 15.00 23.70 2.97
N VAL A 447 14.45 22.67 3.63
CA VAL A 447 15.24 21.59 4.24
C VAL A 447 16.00 20.79 3.18
N ALA A 448 15.37 20.50 2.04
CA ALA A 448 16.04 19.81 0.94
C ALA A 448 17.20 20.64 0.36
N ASP A 449 16.98 21.93 0.11
CA ASP A 449 17.99 22.83 -0.44
C ASP A 449 19.20 22.96 0.52
N ASP A 450 18.95 23.06 1.84
CA ASP A 450 19.98 23.07 2.88
C ASP A 450 20.79 21.76 2.93
N LEU A 451 20.11 20.60 2.98
CA LEU A 451 20.79 19.31 2.98
C LEU A 451 21.59 19.07 1.71
N TRP A 452 21.04 19.48 0.56
CA TRP A 452 21.69 19.36 -0.74
C TRP A 452 22.96 20.22 -0.81
N ALA A 453 22.87 21.49 -0.38
CA ALA A 453 24.02 22.40 -0.34
C ALA A 453 25.14 21.84 0.55
N ARG A 454 24.80 21.35 1.75
CA ARG A 454 25.76 20.78 2.71
C ARG A 454 26.40 19.50 2.19
N SER A 455 25.60 18.62 1.58
CA SER A 455 26.10 17.36 1.01
C SER A 455 27.14 17.54 -0.09
N ARG A 456 27.15 18.71 -0.76
CA ARG A 456 28.11 19.07 -1.82
C ARG A 456 29.28 19.92 -1.34
N GLN A 457 29.19 20.51 -0.15
CA GLN A 457 30.31 21.21 0.49
C GLN A 457 31.26 20.25 1.19
N ASP A 458 30.73 19.10 1.64
CA ASP A 458 31.48 18.06 2.34
C ASP A 458 31.92 16.90 1.41
N ALA A 459 31.56 16.92 0.13
CA ALA A 459 32.02 15.97 -0.91
C ALA A 459 33.19 16.58 -1.70
#